data_AF-A0A3B3YM05-F1
#
_entry.id   AF-A0A3B3YM05-F1
#
_cell.length_a   1.000
_cell.length_b   1.000
_cell.length_c   1.000
_cell.angle_alpha   90.00
_cell.angle_beta   90.00
_cell.angle_gamma   90.00
#
_symmetry.space_group_name_H-M   'P 1'
#
loop_
_entity.id
_entity.type
_entity.pdbx_description
1 polymer ?
#
loop_
_entity_poly.entity_id
_entity_poly.type
_entity_poly.pdbx_seq_one_letter_code
_entity_poly.pdbx_strand_id
1 'polypeptide(L)'
;MCHVQLRTLIFVAWVLGYVAFLLSFKRMWTGKHIRSPLVRSLFMSMVTEGEAGTADQLEWYRCCPDLLGESVRPLFVQSHMDTDTKAFLKHSQEKSGWLFTQLYHSLVSTVLSPMVSRTSINGFLGRGSMFVFSADQFQQLLRIGPDWEANRLLDLGAGDGGVTEVMGVHFKQVYATEVSPPMKWHLQRRNYTLLGIDEWQHTGFQYDVISCLNLLDRCDDPLHLLRDIRSSLVPKTGRLVLAAVLPFQPYIEVGGKWERPKEHLKIAGKTWEEQVTNLCSEVFKRAGFELEAVTRLPYLCEGDMYNDYYVLDDAVFVLKASEDTGDSPQ
;
A
#
# COMPACT_ATOMS: atom_id res chain seq x y z
N MET A 1 -7.82 -47.13 22.34
CA MET A 1 -6.77 -46.17 21.92
C MET A 1 -7.41 -44.80 21.81
N CYS A 2 -6.80 -43.77 22.39
CA CYS A 2 -7.44 -42.46 22.61
C CYS A 2 -7.63 -41.71 21.28
N HIS A 3 -8.78 -41.06 21.09
CA HIS A 3 -9.17 -40.39 19.83
C HIS A 3 -8.17 -39.31 19.35
N VAL A 4 -7.35 -38.80 20.26
CA VAL A 4 -6.25 -37.85 20.01
C VAL A 4 -5.05 -38.54 19.35
N GLN A 5 -4.70 -39.75 19.79
CA GLN A 5 -3.57 -40.51 19.23
C GLN A 5 -3.83 -40.94 17.79
N LEU A 6 -5.08 -41.25 17.43
CA LEU A 6 -5.47 -41.60 16.07
C LEU A 6 -5.34 -40.41 15.11
N ARG A 7 -5.72 -39.20 15.54
CA ARG A 7 -5.57 -37.97 14.74
C ARG A 7 -4.11 -37.61 14.52
N THR A 8 -3.26 -37.75 15.54
CA THR A 8 -1.81 -37.53 15.41
C THR A 8 -1.17 -38.55 14.48
N LEU A 9 -1.58 -39.82 14.54
CA LEU A 9 -1.10 -40.87 13.63
C LEU A 9 -1.49 -40.62 12.18
N ILE A 10 -2.75 -40.20 11.94
CA ILE A 10 -3.21 -39.85 10.60
C ILE A 10 -2.45 -38.63 10.06
N PHE A 11 -2.21 -37.62 10.90
CA PHE A 11 -1.44 -36.43 10.51
C PHE A 11 0.02 -36.78 10.18
N VAL A 12 0.69 -37.58 11.02
CA VAL A 12 2.07 -38.02 10.77
C VAL A 12 2.15 -38.89 9.51
N ALA A 13 1.21 -39.81 9.30
CA ALA A 13 1.15 -40.63 8.10
C ALA A 13 0.91 -39.78 6.83
N TRP A 14 0.08 -38.75 6.94
CA TRP A 14 -0.17 -37.81 5.84
C TRP A 14 1.06 -36.97 5.51
N VAL A 15 1.76 -36.43 6.53
CA VAL A 15 3.02 -35.69 6.34
C VAL A 15 4.09 -36.58 5.71
N LEU A 16 4.25 -37.82 6.16
CA LEU A 16 5.22 -38.77 5.60
C LEU A 16 4.88 -39.15 4.15
N GLY A 17 3.60 -39.38 3.84
CA GLY A 17 3.13 -39.65 2.48
C GLY A 17 3.37 -38.46 1.54
N TYR A 18 3.18 -37.25 2.04
CA TYR A 18 3.41 -36.02 1.29
C TYR A 18 4.91 -35.76 1.03
N VAL A 19 5.77 -35.99 2.02
CA VAL A 19 7.24 -35.91 1.85
C VAL A 19 7.71 -36.96 0.83
N ALA A 20 7.17 -38.18 0.87
CA ALA A 20 7.48 -39.22 -0.11
C ALA A 20 7.01 -38.86 -1.53
N PHE A 21 5.85 -38.22 -1.66
CA PHE A 21 5.33 -37.69 -2.93
C PHE A 21 6.24 -36.60 -3.51
N LEU A 22 6.69 -35.64 -2.68
CA LEU A 22 7.62 -34.59 -3.07
C LEU A 22 8.99 -35.15 -3.49
N LEU A 23 9.51 -36.16 -2.79
CA LEU A 23 10.76 -36.83 -3.16
C LEU A 23 10.62 -37.63 -4.46
N SER A 24 9.44 -38.21 -4.72
CA SER A 24 9.14 -38.90 -5.98
C SER A 24 9.03 -37.92 -7.15
N PHE A 25 8.44 -36.74 -6.93
CA PHE A 25 8.41 -35.65 -7.91
C PHE A 25 9.81 -35.07 -8.17
N LYS A 26 10.66 -34.93 -7.14
CA LYS A 26 12.06 -34.52 -7.28
C LYS A 26 12.87 -35.50 -8.13
N ARG A 27 12.58 -36.80 -8.04
CA ARG A 27 13.21 -37.84 -8.85
C ARG A 27 12.73 -37.81 -10.30
N MET A 28 11.44 -37.51 -10.52
CA MET A 28 10.82 -37.40 -11.85
C MET A 28 11.33 -36.20 -12.65
N TRP A 29 11.82 -35.14 -11.98
CA TRP A 29 12.39 -33.93 -12.60
C TRP A 29 13.91 -33.94 -12.79
N THR A 30 14.55 -35.12 -12.68
CA THR A 30 15.95 -35.30 -13.11
C THR A 30 16.08 -35.89 -14.52
N GLY A 31 14.95 -36.22 -15.17
CA GLY A 31 14.90 -36.81 -16.51
C GLY A 31 14.21 -35.92 -17.54
N LYS A 32 15.00 -35.33 -18.45
CA LYS A 32 14.67 -34.85 -19.81
C LYS A 32 13.19 -34.54 -20.12
N HIS A 33 12.80 -33.27 -19.97
CA HIS A 33 11.95 -32.54 -20.94
C HIS A 33 12.22 -31.03 -20.81
N ILE A 34 13.18 -30.56 -21.60
CA ILE A 34 13.60 -29.16 -21.70
C ILE A 34 12.57 -28.40 -22.56
N ARG A 35 11.65 -27.71 -21.90
CA ARG A 35 10.96 -26.47 -22.34
C ARG A 35 10.51 -25.73 -21.08
N SER A 36 11.48 -25.23 -20.30
CA SER A 36 11.22 -24.66 -18.98
C SER A 36 10.91 -23.14 -19.03
N PRO A 37 9.85 -22.66 -18.37
CA PRO A 37 9.55 -21.25 -18.13
C PRO A 37 10.70 -20.45 -17.51
N LEU A 38 11.62 -21.11 -16.80
CA LEU A 38 12.80 -20.47 -16.20
C LEU A 38 13.81 -19.96 -17.23
N VAL A 39 13.92 -20.61 -18.38
CA VAL A 39 14.77 -20.11 -19.48
C VAL A 39 14.11 -18.88 -20.12
N ARG A 40 12.77 -18.83 -20.11
CA ARG A 40 12.00 -17.69 -20.63
C ARG A 40 12.04 -16.50 -19.68
N SER A 41 12.02 -16.73 -18.35
CA SER A 41 12.19 -15.67 -17.35
C SER A 41 13.62 -15.16 -17.31
N LEU A 42 14.63 -16.03 -17.39
CA LEU A 42 16.04 -15.63 -17.51
C LEU A 42 16.32 -14.88 -18.82
N PHE A 43 15.66 -15.24 -19.92
CA PHE A 43 15.81 -14.54 -21.20
C PHE A 43 15.03 -13.21 -21.21
N MET A 44 13.84 -13.14 -20.60
CA MET A 44 13.11 -11.87 -20.45
C MET A 44 13.86 -10.92 -19.49
N SER A 45 14.39 -11.40 -18.37
CA SER A 45 15.15 -10.58 -17.44
C SER A 45 16.42 -10.04 -18.09
N MET A 46 17.21 -10.89 -18.79
CA MET A 46 18.41 -10.44 -19.51
C MET A 46 18.12 -9.47 -20.67
N VAL A 47 16.98 -9.60 -21.34
CA VAL A 47 16.59 -8.68 -22.43
C VAL A 47 16.05 -7.34 -21.89
N THR A 48 15.60 -7.29 -20.63
CA THR A 48 15.04 -6.07 -20.01
C THR A 48 16.10 -5.26 -19.25
N GLU A 49 17.16 -5.92 -18.76
CA GLU A 49 18.17 -5.32 -17.87
C GLU A 49 19.24 -4.44 -18.56
N GLY A 50 19.33 -4.41 -19.89
CA GLY A 50 20.48 -3.80 -20.58
C GLY A 50 20.59 -2.28 -20.47
N GLU A 51 19.57 -1.54 -20.95
CA GLU A 51 19.61 -0.05 -21.02
C GLU A 51 18.19 0.58 -20.95
N ALA A 52 17.11 -0.21 -21.05
CA ALA A 52 15.73 0.28 -21.08
C ALA A 52 15.09 0.44 -19.69
N GLY A 53 15.47 -0.39 -18.71
CA GLY A 53 14.87 -0.35 -17.37
C GLY A 53 15.15 0.94 -16.59
N THR A 54 16.30 1.59 -16.81
CA THR A 54 16.63 2.86 -16.14
C THR A 54 15.85 4.05 -16.70
N ALA A 55 15.53 4.04 -17.99
CA ALA A 55 14.72 5.09 -18.61
C ALA A 55 13.25 4.98 -18.17
N ASP A 56 12.70 3.76 -18.13
CA ASP A 56 11.33 3.51 -17.64
C ASP A 56 11.16 3.84 -16.15
N GLN A 57 12.20 3.64 -15.32
CA GLN A 57 12.15 4.02 -13.89
C GLN A 57 12.19 5.52 -13.65
N LEU A 58 12.80 6.30 -14.56
CA LEU A 58 12.78 7.77 -14.50
C LEU A 58 11.41 8.34 -14.85
N GLU A 59 10.64 7.64 -15.71
CA GLU A 59 9.28 8.04 -16.08
C GLU A 59 8.31 8.02 -14.89
N TRP A 60 8.55 7.19 -13.86
CA TRP A 60 7.70 7.11 -12.66
C TRP A 60 7.55 8.43 -11.90
N TYR A 61 8.55 9.30 -12.00
CA TYR A 61 8.58 10.58 -11.30
C TYR A 61 8.30 11.76 -12.24
N ARG A 62 8.18 11.52 -13.54
CA ARG A 62 8.07 12.57 -14.54
C ARG A 62 6.73 13.27 -14.40
N CYS A 63 6.71 14.59 -14.37
CA CYS A 63 5.48 15.38 -14.49
C CYS A 63 5.62 16.35 -15.64
N CYS A 64 4.52 16.67 -16.32
CA CYS A 64 4.42 17.74 -17.29
C CYS A 64 3.75 18.96 -16.63
N PRO A 65 4.49 19.93 -16.05
CA PRO A 65 3.90 21.00 -15.25
C PRO A 65 2.95 21.92 -16.02
N ASP A 66 3.03 21.94 -17.35
CA ASP A 66 2.13 22.72 -18.21
C ASP A 66 0.73 22.08 -18.34
N LEU A 67 0.57 20.80 -17.99
CA LEU A 67 -0.73 20.12 -17.91
C LEU A 67 -1.36 20.18 -16.52
N LEU A 68 -0.59 20.58 -15.50
CA LEU A 68 -1.13 20.85 -14.17
C LEU A 68 -1.91 22.17 -14.19
N GLY A 69 -3.05 22.20 -13.50
CA GLY A 69 -3.81 23.43 -13.31
C GLY A 69 -2.99 24.50 -12.59
N GLU A 70 -3.28 25.77 -12.87
CA GLU A 70 -2.54 26.93 -12.34
C GLU A 70 -2.43 26.94 -10.81
N SER A 71 -3.44 26.45 -10.11
CA SER A 71 -3.46 26.37 -8.64
C SER A 71 -2.59 25.24 -8.08
N VAL A 72 -2.35 24.17 -8.84
CA VAL A 72 -1.62 22.98 -8.39
C VAL A 72 -0.16 23.03 -8.81
N ARG A 73 0.13 23.56 -10.00
CA ARG A 73 1.50 23.67 -10.55
C ARG A 73 2.54 24.23 -9.57
N PRO A 74 2.31 25.33 -8.83
CA PRO A 74 3.32 25.86 -7.90
C PRO A 74 3.50 25.02 -6.63
N LEU A 75 2.58 24.09 -6.36
CA LEU A 75 2.58 23.20 -5.20
C LEU A 75 3.16 21.81 -5.53
N PHE A 76 3.47 21.55 -6.80
CA PHE A 76 4.11 20.32 -7.22
C PHE A 76 5.57 20.26 -6.75
N VAL A 77 5.92 19.16 -6.12
CA VAL A 77 7.26 18.84 -5.64
C VAL A 77 7.81 17.72 -6.50
N GLN A 78 8.88 18.02 -7.25
CA GLN A 78 9.56 17.01 -8.06
C GLN A 78 10.33 16.05 -7.14
N SER A 79 9.99 14.76 -7.23
CA SER A 79 10.69 13.67 -6.56
C SER A 79 11.57 12.88 -7.53
N HIS A 80 12.44 12.03 -6.99
CA HIS A 80 13.35 11.19 -7.75
C HIS A 80 13.53 9.83 -7.06
N MET A 81 14.03 8.85 -7.81
CA MET A 81 14.43 7.57 -7.26
C MET A 81 15.64 7.73 -6.33
N ASP A 82 15.42 7.46 -5.05
CA ASP A 82 16.42 7.57 -3.99
C ASP A 82 16.95 6.20 -3.53
N THR A 83 17.75 6.22 -2.48
CA THR A 83 18.40 5.02 -1.93
C THR A 83 17.39 4.03 -1.36
N ASP A 84 16.34 4.51 -0.68
CA ASP A 84 15.33 3.68 -0.05
C ASP A 84 14.45 2.99 -1.09
N THR A 85 14.08 3.72 -2.15
CA THR A 85 13.37 3.15 -3.30
C THR A 85 14.20 2.02 -3.92
N LYS A 86 15.50 2.26 -4.17
CA LYS A 86 16.40 1.23 -4.72
C LYS A 86 16.56 0.03 -3.79
N ALA A 87 16.61 0.27 -2.48
CA ALA A 87 16.70 -0.78 -1.47
C ALA A 87 15.43 -1.65 -1.47
N PHE A 88 14.24 -1.04 -1.56
CA PHE A 88 12.97 -1.75 -1.65
C PHE A 88 12.90 -2.63 -2.90
N LEU A 89 13.29 -2.09 -4.07
CA LEU A 89 13.31 -2.84 -5.33
C LEU A 89 14.26 -4.04 -5.26
N LYS A 90 15.48 -3.83 -4.75
CA LYS A 90 16.47 -4.88 -4.57
C LYS A 90 15.97 -5.98 -3.62
N HIS A 91 15.37 -5.60 -2.50
CA HIS A 91 14.81 -6.55 -1.54
C HIS A 91 13.64 -7.35 -2.14
N SER A 92 12.81 -6.70 -2.95
CA SER A 92 11.70 -7.36 -3.66
C SER A 92 12.22 -8.42 -4.66
N GLN A 93 13.29 -8.10 -5.41
CA GLN A 93 13.98 -9.03 -6.32
C GLN A 93 14.66 -10.20 -5.57
N GLU A 94 15.29 -9.92 -4.42
CA GLU A 94 15.90 -10.98 -3.62
C GLU A 94 14.86 -11.96 -3.07
N LYS A 95 13.71 -11.43 -2.59
CA LYS A 95 12.59 -12.22 -2.08
C LYS A 95 11.88 -13.03 -3.17
N SER A 96 11.69 -12.48 -4.37
CA SER A 96 11.07 -13.21 -5.48
C SER A 96 11.92 -14.43 -5.89
N GLY A 97 13.25 -14.29 -5.84
CA GLY A 97 14.24 -15.32 -6.14
C GLY A 97 14.28 -16.51 -5.17
N TRP A 98 13.68 -16.41 -3.98
CA TRP A 98 13.64 -17.50 -3.01
C TRP A 98 12.56 -18.55 -3.38
N LEU A 99 12.92 -19.45 -4.29
CA LEU A 99 12.08 -20.55 -4.81
C LEU A 99 11.44 -21.45 -3.72
N PHE A 100 12.12 -21.67 -2.60
CA PHE A 100 11.63 -22.52 -1.50
C PHE A 100 10.51 -21.87 -0.69
N THR A 101 10.57 -20.55 -0.48
CA THR A 101 9.46 -19.79 0.09
C THR A 101 8.27 -19.80 -0.86
N GLN A 102 8.46 -19.55 -2.17
CA GLN A 102 7.36 -19.55 -3.15
C GLN A 102 6.56 -20.88 -3.16
N LEU A 103 7.25 -22.02 -3.09
CA LEU A 103 6.64 -23.35 -2.96
C LEU A 103 5.88 -23.53 -1.64
N TYR A 104 6.42 -23.04 -0.52
CA TYR A 104 5.75 -23.03 0.78
C TYR A 104 4.50 -22.12 0.78
N HIS A 105 4.54 -20.97 0.10
CA HIS A 105 3.40 -20.06 0.00
C HIS A 105 2.29 -20.58 -0.93
N SER A 106 2.64 -21.28 -2.01
CA SER A 106 1.65 -21.99 -2.84
C SER A 106 0.96 -23.11 -2.05
N LEU A 107 1.72 -23.82 -1.20
CA LEU A 107 1.19 -24.83 -0.29
C LEU A 107 0.24 -24.23 0.75
N VAL A 108 0.68 -23.20 1.47
CA VAL A 108 -0.10 -22.52 2.52
C VAL A 108 -1.34 -21.83 1.94
N SER A 109 -1.22 -21.16 0.79
CA SER A 109 -2.36 -20.54 0.12
C SER A 109 -3.39 -21.59 -0.32
N THR A 110 -2.96 -22.73 -0.86
CA THR A 110 -3.88 -23.80 -1.29
C THR A 110 -4.61 -24.45 -0.11
N VAL A 111 -3.97 -24.52 1.07
CA VAL A 111 -4.57 -25.07 2.30
C VAL A 111 -5.48 -24.06 3.02
N LEU A 112 -5.16 -22.75 2.97
CA LEU A 112 -5.91 -21.69 3.69
C LEU A 112 -6.95 -20.93 2.84
N SER A 113 -6.88 -21.01 1.50
CA SER A 113 -7.82 -20.34 0.57
C SER A 113 -9.31 -20.59 0.82
N PRO A 114 -9.79 -21.75 1.33
CA PRO A 114 -11.22 -21.95 1.56
C PRO A 114 -11.79 -21.10 2.71
N MET A 115 -10.94 -20.56 3.60
CA MET A 115 -11.38 -19.93 4.86
C MET A 115 -10.76 -18.54 5.10
N VAL A 116 -9.87 -18.05 4.24
CA VAL A 116 -9.06 -16.85 4.50
C VAL A 116 -8.85 -16.05 3.20
N SER A 117 -9.05 -14.73 3.23
CA SER A 117 -8.81 -13.85 2.07
C SER A 117 -7.34 -13.83 1.66
N ARG A 118 -7.05 -13.57 0.38
CA ARG A 118 -5.66 -13.50 -0.13
C ARG A 118 -4.81 -12.47 0.62
N THR A 119 -5.41 -11.35 1.04
CA THR A 119 -4.76 -10.31 1.85
C THR A 119 -4.35 -10.81 3.24
N SER A 120 -5.19 -11.64 3.86
CA SER A 120 -4.89 -12.26 5.16
C SER A 120 -3.82 -13.35 5.04
N ILE A 121 -3.80 -14.09 3.92
CA ILE A 121 -2.74 -15.07 3.62
C ILE A 121 -1.40 -14.36 3.39
N ASN A 122 -1.38 -13.28 2.61
CA ASN A 122 -0.17 -12.48 2.40
C ASN A 122 0.36 -11.86 3.70
N GLY A 123 -0.53 -11.33 4.54
CA GLY A 123 -0.17 -10.82 5.87
C GLY A 123 0.40 -11.89 6.80
N PHE A 124 -0.14 -13.10 6.81
CA PHE A 124 0.41 -14.22 7.58
C PHE A 124 1.80 -14.66 7.08
N LEU A 125 2.04 -14.49 5.79
CA LEU A 125 3.26 -14.91 5.11
C LEU A 125 4.35 -13.82 5.07
N GLY A 126 4.08 -12.63 5.63
CA GLY A 126 5.03 -11.50 5.61
C GLY A 126 5.37 -11.04 4.19
N ARG A 127 4.37 -11.09 3.30
CA ARG A 127 4.48 -10.73 1.88
C ARG A 127 3.54 -9.60 1.53
N GLY A 128 3.91 -8.87 0.48
CA GLY A 128 3.13 -7.75 -0.01
C GLY A 128 3.40 -6.49 0.78
N SER A 129 4.63 -6.33 1.30
CA SER A 129 5.06 -5.05 1.84
C SER A 129 4.93 -3.98 0.76
N MET A 130 4.53 -2.80 1.21
CA MET A 130 4.16 -1.69 0.37
C MET A 130 5.16 -0.56 0.58
N PHE A 131 5.47 0.16 -0.48
CA PHE A 131 6.32 1.33 -0.45
C PHE A 131 5.65 2.45 -1.25
N VAL A 132 5.48 3.60 -0.60
CA VAL A 132 4.86 4.79 -1.19
C VAL A 132 5.89 5.92 -1.31
N PHE A 133 6.63 6.17 -0.23
CA PHE A 133 7.70 7.16 -0.18
C PHE A 133 8.81 6.75 0.79
N SER A 134 10.00 7.30 0.58
CA SER A 134 11.11 7.25 1.53
C SER A 134 10.96 8.28 2.66
N ALA A 135 11.85 8.22 3.65
CA ALA A 135 11.92 9.21 4.72
C ALA A 135 12.22 10.62 4.16
N ASP A 136 13.15 10.73 3.20
CA ASP A 136 13.53 12.01 2.60
C ASP A 136 12.36 12.61 1.78
N GLN A 137 11.66 11.78 1.01
CA GLN A 137 10.49 12.20 0.24
C GLN A 137 9.36 12.66 1.16
N PHE A 138 9.09 11.95 2.26
CA PHE A 138 8.11 12.36 3.26
C PHE A 138 8.47 13.71 3.89
N GLN A 139 9.72 13.88 4.33
CA GLN A 139 10.20 15.11 4.94
C GLN A 139 10.12 16.30 3.97
N GLN A 140 10.54 16.11 2.72
CA GLN A 140 10.45 17.12 1.68
C GLN A 140 9.00 17.52 1.40
N LEU A 141 8.09 16.55 1.33
CA LEU A 141 6.68 16.79 1.04
C LEU A 141 5.98 17.55 2.16
N LEU A 142 6.25 17.21 3.42
CA LEU A 142 5.73 17.93 4.59
C LEU A 142 6.51 19.22 4.92
N ARG A 143 7.63 19.47 4.25
CA ARG A 143 8.56 20.58 4.53
C ARG A 143 9.02 20.59 5.99
N ILE A 144 9.40 19.42 6.49
CA ILE A 144 9.90 19.20 7.86
C ILE A 144 11.36 18.75 7.82
N GLY A 145 12.08 18.97 8.92
CA GLY A 145 13.45 18.45 9.08
C GLY A 145 13.45 17.08 9.77
N PRO A 146 14.61 16.39 9.80
CA PRO A 146 14.76 15.09 10.45
C PRO A 146 14.47 15.16 11.96
N ASP A 147 14.77 16.29 12.61
CA ASP A 147 14.55 16.52 14.04
C ASP A 147 13.12 17.05 14.35
N TRP A 148 12.24 17.16 13.35
CA TRP A 148 10.87 17.58 13.57
C TRP A 148 10.09 16.49 14.32
N GLU A 149 9.34 16.90 15.34
CA GLU A 149 8.54 16.01 16.19
C GLU A 149 7.15 16.60 16.44
N ALA A 150 6.13 15.77 16.32
CA ALA A 150 4.73 16.07 16.65
C ALA A 150 4.16 15.03 17.63
N ASN A 151 2.92 15.23 18.06
CA ASN A 151 2.35 14.38 19.10
C ASN A 151 1.73 13.11 18.51
N ARG A 152 0.84 13.23 17.51
CA ARG A 152 -0.03 12.11 17.09
C ARG A 152 -0.11 11.94 15.59
N LEU A 153 0.24 10.74 15.14
CA LEU A 153 -0.03 10.22 13.80
C LEU A 153 -1.17 9.20 13.85
N LEU A 154 -2.10 9.27 12.91
CA LEU A 154 -3.04 8.20 12.60
C LEU A 154 -2.80 7.68 11.19
N ASP A 155 -2.55 6.38 11.04
CA ASP A 155 -2.45 5.74 9.73
C ASP A 155 -3.66 4.87 9.43
N LEU A 156 -4.47 5.30 8.46
CA LEU A 156 -5.70 4.62 8.07
C LEU A 156 -5.40 3.53 7.05
N GLY A 157 -5.76 2.28 7.39
CA GLY A 157 -5.48 1.13 6.52
C GLY A 157 -3.98 0.83 6.43
N ALA A 158 -3.30 0.82 7.58
CA ALA A 158 -1.84 0.77 7.68
C ALA A 158 -1.18 -0.51 7.14
N GLY A 159 -1.96 -1.56 6.82
CA GLY A 159 -1.42 -2.83 6.35
C GLY A 159 -0.45 -3.44 7.35
N ASP A 160 0.74 -3.84 6.90
CA ASP A 160 1.80 -4.40 7.74
C ASP A 160 2.59 -3.35 8.57
N GLY A 161 2.28 -2.06 8.38
CA GLY A 161 2.92 -0.95 9.06
C GLY A 161 4.27 -0.53 8.49
N GLY A 162 4.66 -1.02 7.30
CA GLY A 162 5.93 -0.65 6.66
C GLY A 162 6.02 0.83 6.31
N VAL A 163 4.97 1.39 5.69
CA VAL A 163 4.93 2.83 5.36
C VAL A 163 4.72 3.66 6.63
N THR A 164 3.96 3.15 7.60
CA THR A 164 3.79 3.78 8.92
C THR A 164 5.12 4.01 9.63
N GLU A 165 6.08 3.08 9.49
CA GLU A 165 7.41 3.20 10.10
C GLU A 165 8.19 4.41 9.58
N VAL A 166 8.06 4.72 8.28
CA VAL A 166 8.70 5.89 7.66
C VAL A 166 8.19 7.19 8.28
N MET A 167 6.89 7.28 8.55
CA MET A 167 6.26 8.46 9.14
C MET A 167 6.42 8.52 10.66
N GLY A 168 6.30 7.38 11.33
CA GLY A 168 6.11 7.25 12.77
C GLY A 168 7.29 7.75 13.61
N VAL A 169 8.50 7.81 13.04
CA VAL A 169 9.70 8.34 13.71
C VAL A 169 9.54 9.79 14.16
N HIS A 170 8.64 10.54 13.53
CA HIS A 170 8.37 11.94 13.83
C HIS A 170 7.26 12.16 14.88
N PHE A 171 6.68 11.10 15.46
CA PHE A 171 5.52 11.23 16.34
C PHE A 171 5.69 10.48 17.66
N LYS A 172 5.27 11.12 18.75
CA LYS A 172 5.27 10.50 20.09
C LYS A 172 4.30 9.33 20.21
N GLN A 173 3.18 9.41 19.50
CA GLN A 173 2.11 8.42 19.53
C GLN A 173 1.68 8.09 18.10
N VAL A 174 1.75 6.81 17.75
CA VAL A 174 1.32 6.29 16.45
C VAL A 174 0.06 5.45 16.68
N TYR A 175 -1.01 5.84 15.99
CA TYR A 175 -2.27 5.13 15.92
C TYR A 175 -2.43 4.54 14.52
N ALA A 176 -3.08 3.39 14.41
CA ALA A 176 -3.33 2.75 13.13
C ALA A 176 -4.70 2.06 13.10
N THR A 177 -5.33 2.04 11.93
CA THR A 177 -6.51 1.21 11.67
C THR A 177 -6.19 0.17 10.61
N GLU A 178 -6.83 -0.99 10.73
CA GLU A 178 -6.69 -2.10 9.79
C GLU A 178 -7.89 -3.04 9.93
N VAL A 179 -8.28 -3.74 8.86
CA VAL A 179 -9.36 -4.74 8.88
C VAL A 179 -8.82 -6.14 9.11
N SER A 180 -7.63 -6.44 8.58
CA SER A 180 -7.02 -7.77 8.52
C SER A 180 -6.40 -8.18 9.87
N PRO A 181 -6.85 -9.28 10.51
CA PRO A 181 -6.29 -9.70 11.80
C PRO A 181 -4.77 -9.97 11.80
N PRO A 182 -4.17 -10.61 10.77
CA PRO A 182 -2.72 -10.74 10.68
C PRO A 182 -1.98 -9.40 10.64
N MET A 183 -2.55 -8.42 9.92
CA MET A 183 -1.94 -7.09 9.80
C MET A 183 -2.03 -6.32 11.13
N LYS A 184 -3.18 -6.38 11.82
CA LYS A 184 -3.33 -5.88 13.20
C LYS A 184 -2.25 -6.43 14.13
N TRP A 185 -1.95 -7.71 14.04
CA TRP A 185 -0.89 -8.33 14.85
C TRP A 185 0.51 -7.76 14.54
N HIS A 186 0.84 -7.51 13.26
CA HIS A 186 2.10 -6.86 12.87
C HIS A 186 2.19 -5.43 13.42
N LEU A 187 1.12 -4.65 13.30
CA LEU A 187 1.06 -3.28 13.83
C LEU A 187 1.25 -3.24 15.36
N GLN A 188 0.63 -4.18 16.10
CA GLN A 188 0.83 -4.30 17.54
C GLN A 188 2.27 -4.65 17.91
N ARG A 189 2.96 -5.49 17.13
CA ARG A 189 4.38 -5.82 17.34
C ARG A 189 5.31 -4.63 17.14
N ARG A 190 4.88 -3.64 16.34
CA ARG A 190 5.56 -2.35 16.16
C ARG A 190 5.21 -1.33 17.25
N ASN A 191 4.46 -1.72 18.28
CA ASN A 191 3.96 -0.88 19.38
C ASN A 191 3.01 0.25 18.93
N TYR A 192 2.33 0.10 17.80
CA TYR A 192 1.30 1.05 17.38
C TYR A 192 -0.01 0.80 18.13
N THR A 193 -0.73 1.88 18.45
CA THR A 193 -2.04 1.78 19.10
C THR A 193 -3.12 1.53 18.05
N LEU A 194 -3.73 0.35 18.07
CA LEU A 194 -4.82 0.03 17.15
C LEU A 194 -6.12 0.68 17.59
N LEU A 195 -6.79 1.31 16.62
CA LEU A 195 -8.14 1.84 16.78
C LEU A 195 -9.12 1.07 15.89
N GLY A 196 -10.38 0.94 16.35
CA GLY A 196 -11.46 0.45 15.52
C GLY A 196 -11.78 1.38 14.34
N ILE A 197 -12.36 0.83 13.28
CA ILE A 197 -12.72 1.58 12.05
C ILE A 197 -13.78 2.65 12.34
N ASP A 198 -14.61 2.44 13.36
CA ASP A 198 -15.65 3.36 13.81
C ASP A 198 -15.25 4.12 15.10
N GLU A 199 -13.99 3.99 15.54
CA GLU A 199 -13.51 4.55 16.82
C GLU A 199 -12.52 5.70 16.63
N TRP A 200 -11.78 5.74 15.53
CA TRP A 200 -10.66 6.66 15.35
C TRP A 200 -11.09 8.13 15.28
N GLN A 201 -12.34 8.40 14.89
CA GLN A 201 -12.98 9.72 14.89
C GLN A 201 -13.42 10.17 16.30
N HIS A 202 -13.55 9.25 17.24
CA HIS A 202 -14.23 9.45 18.53
C HIS A 202 -13.31 9.24 19.73
N THR A 203 -12.00 9.43 19.55
CA THR A 203 -10.99 9.21 20.59
C THR A 203 -10.93 10.33 21.64
N GLY A 204 -11.61 11.46 21.41
CA GLY A 204 -11.59 12.63 22.29
C GLY A 204 -10.34 13.49 22.14
N PHE A 205 -9.50 13.21 21.15
CA PHE A 205 -8.36 14.04 20.77
C PHE A 205 -8.25 14.15 19.24
N GLN A 206 -7.40 15.05 18.78
CA GLN A 206 -7.11 15.28 17.37
C GLN A 206 -5.70 14.82 17.01
N TYR A 207 -5.48 14.63 15.72
CA TYR A 207 -4.22 14.16 15.15
C TYR A 207 -3.47 15.29 14.45
N ASP A 208 -2.15 15.36 14.65
CA ASP A 208 -1.29 16.31 13.96
C ASP A 208 -1.15 15.91 12.49
N VAL A 209 -1.06 14.60 12.23
CA VAL A 209 -1.09 14.04 10.87
C VAL A 209 -2.02 12.84 10.81
N ILE A 210 -2.82 12.77 9.75
CA ILE A 210 -3.56 11.56 9.37
C ILE A 210 -3.05 11.12 8.00
N SER A 211 -2.65 9.87 7.84
CA SER A 211 -2.34 9.28 6.54
C SER A 211 -3.49 8.41 6.03
N CYS A 212 -3.78 8.55 4.74
CA CYS A 212 -4.79 7.80 4.00
C CYS A 212 -4.17 7.37 2.67
N LEU A 213 -3.40 6.29 2.71
CA LEU A 213 -2.50 5.90 1.62
C LEU A 213 -3.14 4.78 0.80
N ASN A 214 -3.53 5.06 -0.44
CA ASN A 214 -4.10 4.07 -1.37
C ASN A 214 -5.29 3.30 -0.77
N LEU A 215 -6.13 4.05 -0.05
CA LEU A 215 -7.32 3.58 0.65
C LEU A 215 -8.61 4.12 0.01
N LEU A 216 -8.59 5.32 -0.58
CA LEU A 216 -9.79 5.94 -1.17
C LEU A 216 -10.43 5.10 -2.27
N ASP A 217 -9.61 4.43 -3.08
CA ASP A 217 -10.05 3.52 -4.15
C ASP A 217 -10.65 2.21 -3.61
N ARG A 218 -10.55 1.96 -2.30
CA ARG A 218 -11.11 0.79 -1.59
C ARG A 218 -12.17 1.19 -0.55
N CYS A 219 -12.63 2.43 -0.58
CA CYS A 219 -13.62 2.96 0.34
C CYS A 219 -15.02 2.99 -0.31
N ASP A 220 -16.05 2.58 0.44
CA ASP A 220 -17.45 2.61 -0.03
C ASP A 220 -18.06 4.03 -0.02
N ASP A 221 -17.58 4.89 0.90
CA ASP A 221 -18.03 6.28 1.11
C ASP A 221 -16.81 7.23 1.29
N PRO A 222 -16.03 7.49 0.23
CA PRO A 222 -14.79 8.25 0.32
C PRO A 222 -14.97 9.72 0.71
N LEU A 223 -16.07 10.39 0.36
CA LEU A 223 -16.29 11.78 0.81
C LEU A 223 -16.66 11.84 2.29
N HIS A 224 -17.41 10.86 2.81
CA HIS A 224 -17.63 10.77 4.25
C HIS A 224 -16.31 10.55 5.00
N LEU A 225 -15.47 9.63 4.52
CA LEU A 225 -14.13 9.41 5.08
C LEU A 225 -13.30 10.70 5.10
N LEU A 226 -13.27 11.47 4.00
CA LEU A 226 -12.54 12.74 3.96
C LEU A 226 -13.09 13.76 4.96
N ARG A 227 -14.41 13.83 5.16
CA ARG A 227 -15.03 14.73 6.16
C ARG A 227 -14.65 14.33 7.59
N ASP A 228 -14.64 13.05 7.89
CA ASP A 228 -14.23 12.51 9.19
C ASP A 228 -12.74 12.74 9.46
N ILE A 229 -11.89 12.59 8.43
CA ILE A 229 -10.47 12.94 8.53
C ILE A 229 -10.34 14.42 8.86
N ARG A 230 -11.03 15.30 8.13
CA ARG A 230 -10.97 16.76 8.33
C ARG A 230 -11.34 17.15 9.77
N SER A 231 -12.41 16.57 10.32
CA SER A 231 -12.88 16.88 11.68
C SER A 231 -11.97 16.33 12.78
N SER A 232 -11.17 15.31 12.46
CA SER A 232 -10.24 14.66 13.39
C SER A 232 -8.83 15.29 13.40
N LEU A 233 -8.51 16.17 12.45
CA LEU A 233 -7.25 16.89 12.41
C LEU A 233 -7.19 18.01 13.46
N VAL A 234 -5.99 18.29 13.97
CA VAL A 234 -5.76 19.47 14.82
C VAL A 234 -6.10 20.72 14.00
N PRO A 235 -6.97 21.63 14.50
CA PRO A 235 -7.35 22.84 13.78
C PRO A 235 -6.14 23.66 13.38
N LYS A 236 -6.15 24.16 12.14
CA LYS A 236 -5.14 25.05 11.53
C LYS A 236 -3.76 24.43 11.27
N THR A 237 -3.32 23.46 12.07
CA THR A 237 -1.99 22.86 11.94
C THR A 237 -1.98 21.42 11.45
N GLY A 238 -3.11 20.70 11.61
CA GLY A 238 -3.22 19.30 11.23
C GLY A 238 -3.17 19.11 9.71
N ARG A 239 -2.47 18.06 9.28
CA ARG A 239 -2.30 17.72 7.86
C ARG A 239 -2.80 16.32 7.54
N LEU A 240 -3.38 16.17 6.36
CA LEU A 240 -3.68 14.89 5.75
C LEU A 240 -2.61 14.55 4.72
N VAL A 241 -1.97 13.39 4.84
CA VAL A 241 -1.10 12.80 3.82
C VAL A 241 -1.91 11.75 3.07
N LEU A 242 -2.26 12.02 1.82
CA LEU A 242 -3.14 11.18 1.03
C LEU A 242 -2.40 10.64 -0.18
N ALA A 243 -2.50 9.34 -0.44
CA ALA A 243 -2.01 8.74 -1.67
C ALA A 243 -3.17 8.15 -2.48
N ALA A 244 -3.14 8.31 -3.79
CA ALA A 244 -4.16 7.79 -4.69
C ALA A 244 -3.55 7.41 -6.05
N VAL A 245 -3.68 6.12 -6.38
CA VAL A 245 -3.31 5.59 -7.70
C VAL A 245 -4.12 6.26 -8.80
N LEU A 246 -3.41 6.70 -9.85
CA LEU A 246 -3.98 7.29 -11.05
C LEU A 246 -3.64 6.43 -12.29
N PRO A 247 -4.57 6.27 -13.25
CA PRO A 247 -5.93 6.80 -13.25
C PRO A 247 -6.81 6.17 -12.17
N PHE A 248 -7.63 6.99 -11.51
CA PHE A 248 -8.40 6.54 -10.34
C PHE A 248 -9.50 5.54 -10.73
N GLN A 249 -9.44 4.33 -10.17
CA GLN A 249 -10.34 3.23 -10.47
C GLN A 249 -10.78 2.52 -9.19
N PRO A 250 -11.87 2.98 -8.53
CA PRO A 250 -12.24 2.45 -7.22
C PRO A 250 -12.95 1.10 -7.33
N TYR A 251 -12.52 0.15 -6.49
CA TYR A 251 -13.09 -1.18 -6.33
C TYR A 251 -12.99 -1.64 -4.87
N ILE A 252 -14.10 -2.14 -4.33
CA ILE A 252 -14.21 -2.63 -2.95
C ILE A 252 -14.34 -4.16 -2.94
N GLU A 253 -13.73 -4.81 -1.94
CA GLU A 253 -13.88 -6.25 -1.73
C GLU A 253 -14.98 -6.51 -0.70
N VAL A 254 -16.12 -7.06 -1.14
CA VAL A 254 -17.24 -7.44 -0.28
C VAL A 254 -17.45 -8.94 -0.37
N GLY A 255 -17.20 -9.65 0.74
CA GLY A 255 -17.40 -11.11 0.80
C GLY A 255 -16.59 -11.90 -0.25
N GLY A 256 -15.38 -11.43 -0.59
CA GLY A 256 -14.51 -12.03 -1.60
C GLY A 256 -14.87 -11.71 -3.06
N LYS A 257 -15.81 -10.77 -3.28
CA LYS A 257 -16.15 -10.25 -4.62
C LYS A 257 -15.73 -8.79 -4.74
N TRP A 258 -15.29 -8.43 -5.94
CA TRP A 258 -15.00 -7.04 -6.29
C TRP A 258 -16.27 -6.34 -6.76
N GLU A 259 -16.65 -5.29 -6.05
CA GLU A 259 -17.82 -4.47 -6.31
C GLU A 259 -17.40 -3.00 -6.50
N ARG A 260 -18.27 -2.19 -7.12
CA ARG A 260 -18.07 -0.74 -7.19
C ARG A 260 -18.55 -0.11 -5.89
N PRO A 261 -17.88 0.96 -5.40
CA PRO A 261 -18.32 1.66 -4.20
C PRO A 261 -19.71 2.27 -4.40
N LYS A 262 -20.45 2.49 -3.31
CA LYS A 262 -21.73 3.20 -3.36
C LYS A 262 -21.52 4.64 -3.81
N GLU A 263 -20.60 5.35 -3.18
CA GLU A 263 -20.27 6.72 -3.56
C GLU A 263 -19.10 6.74 -4.57
N HIS A 264 -19.31 7.42 -5.69
CA HIS A 264 -18.33 7.50 -6.76
C HIS A 264 -17.70 8.89 -6.84
N LEU A 265 -16.38 8.95 -6.66
CA LEU A 265 -15.59 10.14 -6.98
C LEU A 265 -15.50 10.28 -8.50
N LYS A 266 -16.11 11.34 -9.04
CA LYS A 266 -16.02 11.67 -10.47
C LYS A 266 -14.73 12.46 -10.70
N ILE A 267 -13.68 11.77 -11.14
CA ILE A 267 -12.40 12.40 -11.47
C ILE A 267 -12.32 12.54 -12.99
N ALA A 268 -12.24 13.79 -13.45
CA ALA A 268 -12.05 14.13 -14.86
C ALA A 268 -10.56 14.16 -15.21
N GLY A 269 -10.24 13.97 -16.49
CA GLY A 269 -8.86 13.97 -17.00
C GLY A 269 -8.42 12.60 -17.51
N LYS A 270 -7.56 12.64 -18.52
CA LYS A 270 -6.93 11.47 -19.15
C LYS A 270 -5.49 11.27 -18.71
N THR A 271 -4.78 12.36 -18.40
CA THR A 271 -3.40 12.29 -17.90
C THR A 271 -3.36 12.32 -16.37
N TRP A 272 -2.21 11.94 -15.81
CA TRP A 272 -1.95 12.05 -14.39
C TRP A 272 -2.16 13.49 -13.89
N GLU A 273 -1.63 14.48 -14.62
CA GLU A 273 -1.72 15.90 -14.26
C GLU A 273 -3.16 16.42 -14.26
N GLU A 274 -3.96 16.02 -15.26
CA GLU A 274 -5.36 16.42 -15.35
C GLU A 274 -6.17 15.83 -14.19
N GLN A 275 -5.93 14.57 -13.82
CA GLN A 275 -6.63 13.92 -12.70
C GLN A 275 -6.18 14.46 -11.34
N VAL A 276 -4.88 14.74 -11.15
CA VAL A 276 -4.36 15.45 -9.97
C VAL A 276 -5.03 16.80 -9.83
N THR A 277 -5.10 17.56 -10.93
CA THR A 277 -5.74 18.88 -10.94
C THR A 277 -7.20 18.78 -10.54
N ASN A 278 -7.94 17.82 -11.11
CA ASN A 278 -9.36 17.64 -10.82
C ASN A 278 -9.63 17.14 -9.39
N LEU A 279 -8.79 16.24 -8.86
CA LEU A 279 -8.84 15.83 -7.46
C LEU A 279 -8.72 17.04 -6.52
N CYS A 280 -7.76 17.93 -6.79
CA CYS A 280 -7.56 19.13 -5.97
C CYS A 280 -8.70 20.15 -6.11
N SER A 281 -9.11 20.48 -7.34
CA SER A 281 -10.07 21.56 -7.58
C SER A 281 -11.51 21.17 -7.26
N GLU A 282 -11.87 19.91 -7.45
CA GLU A 282 -13.25 19.42 -7.28
C GLU A 282 -13.40 18.58 -6.01
N VAL A 283 -12.62 17.51 -5.85
CA VAL A 283 -12.86 16.53 -4.77
C VAL A 283 -12.41 17.07 -3.41
N PHE A 284 -11.15 17.44 -3.28
CA PHE A 284 -10.59 17.91 -2.00
C PHE A 284 -11.19 19.24 -1.57
N LYS A 285 -11.42 20.16 -2.51
CA LYS A 285 -12.11 21.42 -2.23
C LYS A 285 -13.53 21.17 -1.69
N ARG A 286 -14.32 20.26 -2.29
CA ARG A 286 -15.66 19.90 -1.79
C ARG A 286 -15.62 19.19 -0.43
N ALA A 287 -14.53 18.49 -0.13
CA ALA A 287 -14.30 17.89 1.19
C ALA A 287 -13.77 18.89 2.23
N GLY A 288 -13.56 20.16 1.86
CA GLY A 288 -13.07 21.20 2.76
C GLY A 288 -11.57 21.14 3.01
N PHE A 289 -10.79 20.67 2.03
CA PHE A 289 -9.33 20.66 2.07
C PHE A 289 -8.73 21.63 1.05
N GLU A 290 -7.55 22.14 1.40
CA GLU A 290 -6.66 22.90 0.53
C GLU A 290 -5.35 22.12 0.34
N LEU A 291 -4.79 22.20 -0.87
CA LEU A 291 -3.50 21.59 -1.19
C LEU A 291 -2.34 22.42 -0.61
N GLU A 292 -1.40 21.76 0.06
CA GLU A 292 -0.12 22.35 0.47
C GLU A 292 1.04 21.88 -0.41
N ALA A 293 1.04 20.61 -0.80
CA ALA A 293 2.04 20.01 -1.68
C ALA A 293 1.51 18.77 -2.38
N VAL A 294 2.01 18.47 -3.58
CA VAL A 294 1.74 17.21 -4.30
C VAL A 294 3.01 16.70 -4.96
N THR A 295 3.21 15.38 -4.98
CA THR A 295 4.31 14.74 -5.73
C THR A 295 3.78 13.52 -6.48
N ARG A 296 4.44 13.19 -7.60
CA ARG A 296 4.26 11.91 -8.30
C ARG A 296 5.27 10.90 -7.76
N LEU A 297 4.80 9.75 -7.34
CA LEU A 297 5.64 8.68 -6.80
C LEU A 297 5.16 7.32 -7.34
N PRO A 298 6.04 6.31 -7.42
CA PRO A 298 5.62 4.96 -7.70
C PRO A 298 5.04 4.31 -6.44
N TYR A 299 3.82 3.81 -6.51
CA TYR A 299 3.31 2.90 -5.49
C TYR A 299 3.82 1.50 -5.77
N LEU A 300 4.78 1.05 -4.97
CA LEU A 300 5.49 -0.20 -5.15
C LEU A 300 4.98 -1.24 -4.15
N CYS A 301 4.77 -2.46 -4.66
CA CYS A 301 4.44 -3.61 -3.84
C CYS A 301 5.41 -4.74 -4.12
N GLU A 302 5.78 -5.49 -3.08
CA GLU A 302 6.51 -6.74 -3.25
C GLU A 302 5.77 -7.68 -4.22
N GLY A 303 6.54 -8.28 -5.12
CA GLY A 303 5.99 -9.14 -6.16
C GLY A 303 5.74 -10.57 -5.71
N ASP A 304 5.58 -11.44 -6.70
CA ASP A 304 5.29 -12.85 -6.51
C ASP A 304 6.29 -13.74 -7.27
N MET A 305 5.87 -14.93 -7.69
CA MET A 305 6.72 -15.86 -8.44
C MET A 305 6.89 -15.48 -9.93
N TYR A 306 6.13 -14.51 -10.42
CA TYR A 306 6.11 -14.09 -11.82
C TYR A 306 6.75 -12.72 -12.03
N ASN A 307 6.55 -11.80 -11.09
CA ASN A 307 7.13 -10.46 -11.11
C ASN A 307 7.85 -10.18 -9.80
N ASP A 308 8.99 -9.49 -9.85
CA ASP A 308 9.76 -9.15 -8.66
C ASP A 308 9.07 -8.11 -7.79
N TYR A 309 8.38 -7.17 -8.43
CA TYR A 309 7.57 -6.14 -7.80
C TYR A 309 6.46 -5.70 -8.76
N TYR A 310 5.44 -5.07 -8.19
CA TYR A 310 4.40 -4.38 -8.93
C TYR A 310 4.54 -2.88 -8.70
N VAL A 311 4.26 -2.09 -9.74
CA VAL A 311 4.29 -0.63 -9.69
C VAL A 311 2.97 -0.07 -10.19
N LEU A 312 2.42 0.88 -9.45
CA LEU A 312 1.29 1.71 -9.85
C LEU A 312 1.73 3.17 -9.83
N ASP A 313 1.13 3.95 -10.73
CA ASP A 313 1.39 5.38 -10.84
C ASP A 313 0.57 6.12 -9.76
N ASP A 314 1.25 6.76 -8.81
CA ASP A 314 0.63 7.31 -7.60
C ASP A 314 0.83 8.82 -7.50
N ALA A 315 -0.12 9.48 -6.83
CA ALA A 315 -0.06 10.88 -6.47
C ALA A 315 -0.19 11.00 -4.96
N VAL A 316 0.83 11.61 -4.33
CA VAL A 316 0.84 11.83 -2.88
C VAL A 316 0.63 13.32 -2.61
N PHE A 317 -0.39 13.62 -1.83
CA PHE A 317 -0.87 14.95 -1.50
C PHE A 317 -0.66 15.23 -0.02
N VAL A 318 -0.26 16.46 0.30
CA VAL A 318 -0.38 17.03 1.65
C VAL A 318 -1.49 18.07 1.60
N LEU A 319 -2.51 17.82 2.41
CA LEU A 319 -3.74 18.61 2.47
C LEU A 319 -3.90 19.19 3.88
N LYS A 320 -4.39 20.43 3.96
CA LYS A 320 -4.81 21.05 5.23
C LYS A 320 -6.31 21.33 5.20
N ALA A 321 -6.94 21.38 6.36
CA ALA A 321 -8.34 21.80 6.44
C ALA A 321 -8.49 23.26 5.98
N SER A 322 -9.41 23.51 5.05
CA SER A 322 -9.75 24.86 4.61
C SER A 322 -10.42 25.65 5.73
N GLU A 323 -10.04 26.93 5.83
CA GLU A 323 -10.59 27.88 6.81
C GLU A 323 -12.00 28.35 6.47
N ASP A 324 -12.48 28.09 5.24
CA ASP A 324 -13.86 28.35 4.85
C ASP A 324 -14.81 27.34 5.53
N THR A 325 -15.13 27.60 6.79
CA THR A 325 -16.36 27.11 7.42
C THR A 325 -17.55 27.77 6.77
N GLY A 326 -17.92 27.30 5.58
CA GLY A 326 -19.26 27.46 5.06
C GLY A 326 -20.21 26.58 5.85
N ASP A 327 -20.69 27.10 6.98
CA ASP A 327 -22.06 26.81 7.42
C ASP A 327 -22.96 27.20 6.25
N SER A 328 -23.42 26.20 5.50
CA SER A 328 -24.45 26.37 4.50
C SER A 328 -25.35 25.14 4.58
N PRO A 329 -26.38 25.17 5.44
CA PRO A 329 -27.48 24.22 5.33
C PRO A 329 -28.29 24.58 4.09
N GLN A 330 -28.32 23.68 3.11
CA GLN A 330 -29.46 23.54 2.21
C GLN A 330 -29.77 22.06 2.02
#